data_AF-A0A2I0HNJ2-F1
#
_entry.id   AF-A0A2I0HNJ2-F1
#
_cell.length_a   1.000
_cell.length_b   1.000
_cell.length_c   1.000
_cell.angle_alpha   90.00
_cell.angle_beta   90.00
_cell.angle_gamma   90.00
#
_symmetry.space_group_name_H-M   'P 1'
#
loop_
_entity.id
_entity.type
_entity.pdbx_description
1 polymer ?
#
loop_
_entity_poly.entity_id
_entity_poly.type
_entity_poly.pdbx_seq_one_letter_code
_entity_poly.pdbx_strand_id
1 'polypeptide(L)'
;MEETIRALQVGTSRPDFGDSDWNLFPDMLLPPKIKIPDFKRYDGTKDLRHHLRHYHSKMLSYWDYEEFVIQTFQDSLTGSALDWFMTLKAGDIPTWTDLSQKFHDQYRFCAETPPTLLDLSMTEMRESQTFEAYATEWRGKAAKHIPPITERQQ
;
A
#
# COMPACT_ATOMS: atom_id res chain seq x y z
N MET A 1 -62.02 -12.75 7.19
CA MET A 1 -61.72 -13.83 6.24
C MET A 1 -60.39 -13.46 5.62
N GLU A 2 -59.30 -13.69 6.35
CA GLU A 2 -58.45 -14.91 6.24
C GLU A 2 -57.55 -14.76 4.99
N GLU A 3 -56.23 -14.81 5.02
CA GLU A 3 -55.32 -15.57 5.87
C GLU A 3 -53.97 -14.88 6.09
N THR A 4 -53.32 -15.37 7.14
CA THR A 4 -52.02 -15.04 7.71
C THR A 4 -50.83 -15.28 6.78
N ILE A 5 -49.89 -14.34 6.72
CA ILE A 5 -48.50 -14.63 6.37
C ILE A 5 -47.64 -14.32 7.60
N ARG A 6 -47.48 -15.35 8.45
CA ARG A 6 -46.36 -15.47 9.37
C ARG A 6 -45.23 -16.17 8.63
N ALA A 7 -44.19 -15.44 8.26
CA ALA A 7 -42.86 -15.99 8.02
C ALA A 7 -41.86 -14.84 7.93
N LEU A 8 -40.61 -15.11 8.32
CA LEU A 8 -39.48 -14.18 8.46
C LEU A 8 -39.34 -13.53 9.84
N GLN A 9 -39.57 -14.33 10.90
CA GLN A 9 -38.67 -14.31 12.04
C GLN A 9 -37.43 -15.16 11.71
N VAL A 10 -36.64 -14.71 10.74
CA VAL A 10 -35.22 -15.07 10.70
C VAL A 10 -34.57 -13.96 11.49
N GLY A 11 -34.08 -14.30 12.68
CA GLY A 11 -33.25 -13.43 13.48
C GLY A 11 -32.11 -12.96 12.59
N THR A 12 -32.20 -11.71 12.15
CA THR A 12 -31.01 -10.93 11.84
C THR A 12 -30.39 -10.67 13.20
N SER A 13 -29.66 -11.67 13.71
CA SER A 13 -28.54 -11.40 14.60
C SER A 13 -27.66 -10.46 13.80
N ARG A 14 -27.88 -9.17 14.05
CA ARG A 14 -26.99 -8.08 13.71
C ARG A 14 -25.58 -8.61 13.96
N PRO A 15 -24.68 -8.60 12.96
CA PRO A 15 -23.30 -8.99 13.22
C PRO A 15 -22.87 -8.20 14.43
N ASP A 16 -22.56 -8.92 15.51
CA ASP A 16 -21.99 -8.33 16.70
C ASP A 16 -20.61 -7.87 16.26
N PHE A 17 -20.55 -6.65 15.73
CA PHE A 17 -19.30 -5.94 15.51
C PHE A 17 -18.80 -5.60 16.92
N GLY A 18 -18.30 -6.62 17.61
CA GLY A 18 -17.52 -6.44 18.82
C GLY A 18 -16.42 -5.46 18.48
N ASP A 19 -16.35 -4.40 19.26
CA ASP A 19 -15.50 -3.20 19.10
C ASP A 19 -13.97 -3.52 19.09
N SER A 20 -13.59 -4.80 19.06
CA SER A 20 -12.28 -5.32 19.41
C SER A 20 -11.58 -6.13 18.32
N ASP A 21 -12.17 -6.33 17.14
CA ASP A 21 -11.60 -7.22 16.09
C ASP A 21 -10.71 -6.49 15.06
N TRP A 22 -10.39 -5.21 15.28
CA TRP A 22 -9.55 -4.40 14.38
C TRP A 22 -8.05 -4.50 14.67
N ASN A 23 -7.67 -5.04 15.84
CA ASN A 23 -6.27 -5.21 16.21
C ASN A 23 -5.80 -6.63 15.88
N LEU A 24 -4.79 -6.76 15.02
CA LEU A 24 -4.24 -8.07 14.65
C LEU A 24 -3.58 -8.75 15.86
N PHE A 25 -3.02 -7.96 16.78
CA PHE A 25 -2.24 -8.47 17.90
C PHE A 25 -2.73 -7.84 19.21
N PRO A 26 -3.81 -8.35 19.82
CA PRO A 26 -4.35 -7.82 21.09
C PRO A 26 -3.34 -7.89 22.25
N ASP A 27 -2.47 -8.89 22.24
CA ASP A 27 -1.48 -9.13 23.30
C ASP A 27 -0.08 -8.61 22.95
N MET A 28 0.05 -7.76 21.93
CA MET A 28 1.37 -7.32 21.45
C MET A 28 2.15 -6.57 22.53
N LEU A 29 3.47 -6.74 22.51
CA LEU A 29 4.36 -5.94 23.33
C LEU A 29 4.52 -4.53 22.75
N LEU A 30 4.21 -3.53 23.56
CA LEU A 30 4.36 -2.12 23.19
C LEU A 30 5.75 -1.58 23.59
N PRO A 31 6.45 -0.83 22.71
CA PRO A 31 7.68 -0.15 23.07
C PRO A 31 7.47 0.87 24.20
N PRO A 32 8.43 1.06 25.13
CA PRO A 32 8.24 1.89 26.32
C PRO A 32 8.08 3.40 26.06
N LYS A 33 8.23 3.89 24.83
CA LYS A 33 8.04 5.30 24.43
C LYS A 33 7.61 5.41 22.96
N ILE A 34 6.36 5.06 22.67
CA ILE A 34 5.84 5.11 21.31
C ILE A 34 5.79 6.55 20.79
N LYS A 35 6.45 6.75 19.65
CA LYS A 35 6.25 7.89 18.76
C LYS A 35 5.96 7.32 17.38
N ILE A 36 4.69 7.32 16.99
CA ILE A 36 4.30 6.87 15.65
C ILE A 36 4.83 7.90 14.65
N PRO A 37 5.71 7.50 13.71
CA PRO A 37 6.21 8.41 12.69
C PRO A 37 5.09 8.83 11.74
N ASP A 38 5.18 10.04 11.20
CA ASP A 38 4.35 10.40 10.05
C ASP A 38 4.87 9.68 8.79
N PHE A 39 3.95 9.05 8.05
CA PHE A 39 4.21 8.22 6.89
C PHE A 39 3.65 8.87 5.63
N LYS A 40 4.45 8.84 4.56
CA LYS A 40 3.90 9.02 3.22
C LYS A 40 3.05 7.80 2.89
N ARG A 41 1.72 8.00 2.82
CA ARG A 41 0.77 6.91 2.60
C ARG A 41 0.89 6.30 1.21
N TYR A 42 0.81 4.98 1.14
CA TYR A 42 0.81 4.19 -0.08
C TYR A 42 -0.61 3.80 -0.48
N ASP A 43 -0.96 4.10 -1.72
CA ASP A 43 -2.31 3.95 -2.29
C ASP A 43 -2.43 2.74 -3.24
N GLY A 44 -1.36 1.94 -3.37
CA GLY A 44 -1.34 0.83 -4.32
C GLY A 44 -0.83 1.18 -5.72
N THR A 45 -0.31 2.39 -5.97
CA THR A 45 0.06 2.82 -7.34
C THR A 45 1.55 3.11 -7.56
N LYS A 46 2.32 3.21 -6.47
CA LYS A 46 3.74 3.59 -6.49
C LYS A 46 4.63 2.35 -6.44
N ASP A 47 5.94 2.50 -6.62
CA ASP A 47 6.87 1.37 -6.42
C ASP A 47 6.83 0.89 -4.94
N LEU A 48 6.34 -0.33 -4.75
CA LEU A 48 6.20 -0.99 -3.45
C LEU A 48 7.54 -1.10 -2.69
N ARG A 49 8.66 -1.27 -3.39
CA ARG A 49 9.99 -1.44 -2.77
C ARG A 49 10.45 -0.15 -2.11
N HIS A 50 10.17 0.99 -2.74
CA HIS A 50 10.44 2.29 -2.15
C HIS A 50 9.60 2.51 -0.89
N HIS A 51 8.33 2.09 -0.90
CA HIS A 51 7.47 2.17 0.26
C HIS A 51 7.97 1.30 1.42
N LEU A 52 8.24 0.01 1.19
CA LEU A 52 8.77 -0.91 2.21
C LEU A 52 10.07 -0.40 2.83
N ARG A 53 11.02 0.08 2.01
CA ARG A 53 12.29 0.64 2.52
C ARG A 53 12.06 1.89 3.37
N HIS A 54 11.15 2.76 2.95
CA HIS A 54 10.83 3.98 3.70
C HIS A 54 10.20 3.64 5.05
N TYR A 55 9.24 2.71 5.05
CA TYR A 55 8.58 2.23 6.25
C TYR A 55 9.57 1.62 7.25
N HIS A 56 10.39 0.67 6.79
CA HIS A 56 11.45 0.06 7.60
C HIS A 56 12.37 1.12 8.24
N SER A 57 12.81 2.11 7.45
CA SER A 57 13.70 3.17 7.96
C SER A 57 13.04 4.02 9.05
N LYS A 58 11.74 4.29 8.93
CA LYS A 58 10.95 5.05 9.92
C LYS A 58 10.68 4.26 11.19
N MET A 59 10.55 2.94 11.08
CA MET A 59 10.22 2.04 12.19
C MET A 59 11.44 1.35 12.83
N LEU A 60 12.66 1.69 12.38
CA LEU A 60 13.89 1.01 12.81
C LEU A 60 14.06 0.94 14.34
N SER A 61 13.66 1.98 15.07
CA SER A 61 13.74 2.01 16.54
C SER A 61 12.77 1.06 17.26
N TYR A 62 11.81 0.50 16.52
CA TYR A 62 10.79 -0.43 17.04
C TYR A 62 10.91 -1.81 16.42
N TRP A 63 11.98 -2.09 15.67
CA TRP A 63 12.09 -3.33 14.88
C TRP A 63 12.07 -4.61 15.71
N ASP A 64 12.50 -4.54 16.98
CA ASP A 64 12.42 -5.64 17.94
C ASP A 64 10.99 -5.92 18.43
N TYR A 65 10.02 -5.04 18.14
CA TYR A 65 8.61 -5.16 18.49
C TYR A 65 7.81 -5.49 17.21
N GLU A 66 8.05 -6.67 16.65
CA GLU A 66 7.60 -7.03 15.30
C GLU A 66 6.08 -6.93 15.10
N GLU A 67 5.27 -7.43 16.04
CA GLU A 67 3.81 -7.30 16.00
C GLU A 67 3.34 -5.84 15.99
N PHE A 68 4.02 -4.97 16.74
CA PHE A 68 3.76 -3.53 16.73
C PHE A 68 4.13 -2.90 15.39
N VAL A 69 5.24 -3.32 14.79
CA VAL A 69 5.64 -2.89 13.44
C VAL A 69 4.62 -3.37 12.40
N ILE A 70 4.14 -4.61 12.47
CA ILE A 70 3.11 -5.12 11.56
C ILE A 70 1.80 -4.34 11.75
N GLN A 71 1.33 -4.17 12.99
CA GLN A 71 0.09 -3.44 13.27
C GLN A 71 0.14 -2.00 12.77
N THR A 72 1.27 -1.31 12.99
CA THR A 72 1.44 0.10 12.58
C THR A 72 1.59 0.24 11.06
N PHE A 73 1.75 -0.85 10.30
CA PHE A 73 1.89 -0.78 8.85
C PHE A 73 0.65 -0.15 8.18
N GLN A 74 -0.55 -0.40 8.72
CA GLN A 74 -1.81 0.18 8.23
C GLN A 74 -1.78 1.73 8.16
N ASP A 75 -1.08 2.39 9.08
CA ASP A 75 -0.98 3.85 9.14
C ASP A 75 -0.21 4.42 7.93
N SER A 76 0.61 3.58 7.30
CA SER A 76 1.37 3.90 6.10
C SER A 76 0.62 3.62 4.80
N LEU A 77 -0.63 3.13 4.86
CA LEU A 77 -1.45 2.76 3.70
C LEU A 77 -2.67 3.66 3.54
N THR A 78 -3.25 3.74 2.34
CA THR A 78 -4.51 4.46 2.08
C THR A 78 -5.27 3.82 0.92
N GLY A 79 -6.58 4.10 0.83
CA GLY A 79 -7.44 3.56 -0.21
C GLY A 79 -7.37 2.04 -0.29
N SER A 80 -7.25 1.51 -1.50
CA SER A 80 -7.26 0.06 -1.78
C SER A 80 -6.13 -0.71 -1.05
N ALA A 81 -5.01 -0.05 -0.75
CA ALA A 81 -3.94 -0.66 0.03
C ALA A 81 -4.31 -0.86 1.51
N LEU A 82 -5.01 0.12 2.09
CA LEU A 82 -5.52 0.00 3.44
C LEU A 82 -6.64 -1.06 3.49
N ASP A 83 -7.57 -1.02 2.53
CA ASP A 83 -8.67 -1.99 2.46
C ASP A 83 -8.13 -3.42 2.38
N TRP A 84 -7.09 -3.66 1.57
CA TRP A 84 -6.41 -4.94 1.50
C TRP A 84 -5.83 -5.37 2.85
N PHE A 85 -5.14 -4.48 3.56
CA PHE A 85 -4.54 -4.79 4.86
C PHE A 85 -5.62 -5.21 5.88
N MET A 86 -6.77 -4.55 5.87
CA MET A 86 -7.90 -4.86 6.75
C MET A 86 -8.53 -6.24 6.48
N THR A 87 -8.21 -6.89 5.36
CA THR A 87 -8.64 -8.29 5.09
C THR A 87 -7.71 -9.34 5.68
N LEU A 88 -6.52 -8.94 6.13
CA LEU A 88 -5.52 -9.86 6.67
C LEU A 88 -5.92 -10.33 8.08
N LYS A 89 -5.52 -11.56 8.41
CA LYS A 89 -5.67 -12.13 9.75
C LYS A 89 -4.29 -12.31 10.36
N ALA A 90 -4.18 -12.13 11.67
CA ALA A 90 -2.92 -12.26 12.39
C ALA A 90 -2.21 -13.60 12.14
N GLY A 91 -2.97 -14.70 12.09
CA GLY A 91 -2.44 -16.03 11.81
C GLY A 91 -1.83 -16.20 10.40
N ASP A 92 -2.17 -15.33 9.45
CA ASP A 92 -1.59 -15.33 8.10
C ASP A 92 -0.30 -14.51 8.00
N ILE A 93 -0.03 -13.64 8.98
CA ILE A 93 1.11 -12.71 8.99
C ILE A 93 1.80 -12.70 10.36
N PRO A 94 2.33 -13.85 10.84
CA PRO A 94 2.96 -13.91 12.15
C PRO A 94 4.29 -13.13 12.22
N THR A 95 4.91 -12.83 11.08
CA THR A 95 6.15 -12.06 11.00
C THR A 95 6.06 -10.95 9.96
N TRP A 96 6.98 -9.98 10.06
CA TRP A 96 7.16 -8.94 9.05
C TRP A 96 7.50 -9.53 7.68
N THR A 97 8.24 -10.64 7.66
CA THR A 97 8.57 -11.34 6.41
C THR A 97 7.30 -11.80 5.71
N ASP A 98 6.35 -12.39 6.43
CA ASP A 98 5.09 -12.86 5.88
C ASP A 98 4.22 -11.70 5.36
N LEU A 99 4.10 -10.61 6.13
CA LEU A 99 3.40 -9.40 5.70
C LEU A 99 4.03 -8.84 4.42
N SER A 100 5.35 -8.65 4.41
CA SER A 100 6.06 -8.03 3.30
C SER A 100 5.98 -8.86 2.02
N GLN A 101 6.00 -10.19 2.13
CA GLN A 101 5.83 -11.11 1.00
C GLN A 101 4.41 -11.03 0.45
N LYS A 102 3.37 -11.09 1.29
CA LYS A 102 1.98 -10.92 0.85
C LYS A 102 1.73 -9.56 0.22
N PHE A 103 2.30 -8.50 0.79
CA PHE A 103 2.21 -7.16 0.23
C PHE A 103 2.89 -7.08 -1.15
N HIS A 104 4.07 -7.68 -1.29
CA HIS A 104 4.75 -7.80 -2.56
C HIS A 104 3.89 -8.55 -3.58
N ASP A 105 3.35 -9.70 -3.25
CA ASP A 105 2.54 -10.50 -4.18
C ASP A 105 1.24 -9.81 -4.59
N GLN A 106 0.60 -9.08 -3.66
CA GLN A 106 -0.58 -8.26 -3.93
C GLN A 106 -0.29 -7.10 -4.90
N TYR A 107 0.84 -6.41 -4.71
CA TYR A 107 1.15 -5.16 -5.42
C TYR A 107 2.32 -5.27 -6.40
N ARG A 108 2.79 -6.48 -6.74
CA ARG A 108 3.97 -6.68 -7.61
C ARG A 108 3.85 -6.01 -8.97
N PHE A 109 2.63 -5.88 -9.48
CA PHE A 109 2.34 -5.22 -10.76
C PHE A 109 2.11 -3.71 -10.63
N CYS A 110 2.04 -3.20 -9.41
CA CYS A 110 1.99 -1.76 -9.12
C CYS A 110 3.39 -1.15 -9.03
N ALA A 111 4.44 -1.96 -9.14
CA ALA A 111 5.77 -1.45 -9.40
C ALA A 111 5.72 -0.60 -10.67
N GLU A 112 6.12 0.68 -10.56
CA GLU A 112 6.31 1.54 -11.73
C GLU A 112 7.21 0.78 -12.71
N THR A 113 6.63 0.27 -13.80
CA THR A 113 7.43 -0.30 -14.88
C THR A 113 8.29 0.84 -15.41
N PRO A 114 9.62 0.65 -15.51
CA PRO A 114 10.48 1.61 -16.20
C PRO A 114 9.84 1.90 -17.56
N PRO A 115 9.63 3.19 -17.93
CA PRO A 115 9.07 3.51 -19.23
C PRO A 115 10.01 2.96 -20.29
N THR A 116 9.45 2.37 -21.36
CA THR A 116 10.25 1.90 -22.49
C THR A 116 10.65 3.08 -23.40
N LEU A 117 11.63 2.89 -24.29
CA LEU A 117 11.95 3.88 -25.32
C LEU A 117 10.71 4.24 -26.16
N LEU A 118 9.84 3.26 -26.44
CA LEU A 118 8.60 3.48 -27.16
C LEU A 118 7.66 4.41 -26.39
N ASP A 119 7.43 4.15 -25.10
CA ASP A 119 6.58 5.00 -24.25
C ASP A 119 7.10 6.44 -24.17
N LEU A 120 8.41 6.61 -24.08
CA LEU A 120 9.05 7.93 -24.10
C LEU A 120 8.91 8.62 -25.46
N SER A 121 9.02 7.89 -26.56
CA SER A 121 8.87 8.44 -27.92
C SER A 121 7.43 8.87 -28.24
N MET A 122 6.44 8.19 -27.65
CA MET A 122 5.02 8.50 -27.81
C MET A 122 4.54 9.60 -26.85
N THR A 123 5.41 10.13 -25.99
CA THR A 123 5.03 11.18 -25.04
C THR A 123 4.98 12.54 -25.74
N GLU A 124 3.77 13.03 -26.03
CA GLU A 124 3.54 14.32 -26.69
C GLU A 124 3.34 15.48 -25.69
N MET A 125 3.68 16.69 -26.12
CA MET A 125 3.38 17.90 -25.36
C MET A 125 1.89 18.24 -25.48
N ARG A 126 1.22 18.50 -24.35
CA ARG A 126 -0.18 18.94 -24.34
C ARG A 126 -0.31 20.37 -24.88
N GLU A 127 -1.42 20.69 -25.54
CA GLU A 127 -1.67 22.02 -26.13
C GLU A 127 -1.55 23.18 -25.14
N SER A 128 -1.90 22.97 -23.87
CA SER A 128 -1.85 23.98 -22.81
C SER A 128 -0.55 23.98 -21.98
N GLN A 129 0.39 23.07 -22.25
CA GLN A 129 1.62 22.91 -21.49
C GLN A 129 2.75 23.75 -22.09
N THR A 130 3.59 24.36 -21.26
CA THR A 130 4.82 25.01 -21.74
C THR A 130 5.87 23.97 -22.11
N PHE A 131 6.75 24.30 -23.06
CA PHE A 131 7.86 23.44 -23.44
C PHE A 131 8.76 23.06 -22.24
N GLU A 132 9.04 24.02 -21.34
CA GLU A 132 9.86 23.77 -20.15
C GLU A 132 9.21 22.76 -19.18
N ALA A 133 7.89 22.87 -18.96
CA ALA A 133 7.15 21.93 -18.14
C ALA A 133 7.14 20.53 -18.78
N TYR A 134 6.95 20.46 -20.10
CA TYR A 134 7.05 19.20 -20.85
C TYR A 134 8.44 18.58 -20.75
N ALA A 135 9.50 19.34 -21.02
CA ALA A 135 10.87 18.85 -20.97
C ALA A 135 11.28 18.37 -19.57
N THR A 136 10.75 19.00 -18.52
CA THR A 136 10.98 18.56 -17.13
C THR A 136 10.26 17.25 -16.82
N GLU A 137 8.99 17.12 -17.22
CA GLU A 137 8.23 15.89 -17.05
C GLU A 137 8.84 14.72 -17.86
N TRP A 138 9.15 14.96 -19.13
CA TRP A 138 9.75 13.97 -20.02
C TRP A 138 11.11 13.50 -19.50
N ARG A 139 11.99 14.42 -19.06
CA ARG A 139 13.28 14.04 -18.44
C ARG A 139 13.08 13.25 -17.15
N GLY A 140 12.08 13.59 -16.34
CA GLY A 140 11.71 12.83 -15.15
C GLY A 140 11.27 11.39 -15.46
N LYS A 141 10.53 11.19 -16.56
CA LYS A 141 10.18 9.85 -17.08
C LYS A 141 11.41 9.13 -17.63
N ALA A 142 12.20 9.78 -18.48
CA ALA A 142 13.39 9.21 -19.10
C ALA A 142 14.45 8.77 -18.07
N ALA A 143 14.60 9.50 -16.96
CA ALA A 143 15.51 9.14 -15.86
C ALA A 143 15.14 7.80 -15.18
N LYS A 144 13.91 7.32 -15.34
CA LYS A 144 13.45 6.02 -14.84
C LYS A 144 13.69 4.87 -15.81
N HIS A 145 14.10 5.14 -17.06
CA HIS A 145 14.38 4.11 -18.07
C HIS A 145 15.63 3.29 -17.68
N ILE A 146 15.57 1.97 -17.86
CA ILE A 146 16.67 1.04 -17.57
C ILE A 146 16.92 0.19 -18.83
N PRO A 147 18.16 0.16 -19.39
CA PRO A 147 19.35 0.86 -18.94
C PRO A 147 19.27 2.39 -19.17
N PRO A 148 20.12 3.22 -18.53
CA PRO A 148 20.11 4.65 -18.76
C PRO A 148 20.26 5.00 -20.23
N ILE A 149 19.43 5.92 -20.73
CA ILE A 149 19.53 6.43 -22.11
C ILE A 149 20.84 7.20 -22.22
N THR A 150 21.76 6.71 -23.06
CA THR A 150 23.04 7.38 -23.36
C THR A 150 23.05 7.80 -24.82
N GLU A 151 23.75 8.90 -25.15
CA GLU A 151 23.85 9.46 -26.51
C GLU A 151 24.39 8.48 -27.58
N ARG A 152 24.88 7.29 -27.19
CA ARG A 152 25.57 6.36 -28.09
C ARG A 152 24.65 5.43 -28.93
N GLN A 153 23.33 5.66 -28.95
CA GLN A 153 22.39 4.84 -29.72
C GLN A 153 21.55 5.62 -30.75
N GLN A 154 22.04 6.78 -31.21
CA GLN A 154 21.48 7.48 -32.37
C GLN A 154 22.30 7.20 -33.63
#